data_AF-A0A4R5A660-F1
#
_entry.id   AF-A0A4R5A660-F1
#
_cell.length_a   1.000
_cell.length_b   1.000
_cell.length_c   1.000
_cell.angle_alpha   90.00
_cell.angle_beta   90.00
_cell.angle_gamma   90.00
#
_symmetry.space_group_name_H-M   'P 1'
#
loop_
_entity.id
_entity.type
_entity.pdbx_description
1 polymer ?
#
loop_
_entity_poly.entity_id
_entity_poly.type
_entity_poly.pdbx_seq_one_letter_code
_entity_poly.pdbx_strand_id
1 'polypeptide(L)'
;MEPTTAPTPPTRRHVLRAGAAGVVGAAAAGAGGLPAQTAHAAPNGLQSRIWVTVGPESTDDFQTDGTNDTAQINAAIQAVGDSGGGTVYLQPGTYYITGTIDNNRTGVLVRGDLVTHYPKISYLKAAANFSPFARISAHAAAGFEELYIDGAIDGDTWIDDGLVIGDPNPGPSPLKVKNPRVRNLRIEHFSNRGIGGIIDPNDYPSGSFDDVTFEDVRIGHCHIGVENTSTLTLFQGGVIGACHIGVAARNASAATFVGTVWTSRGREGW
;
A
#
# COMPACT_ATOMS: atom_id res chain seq x y z
N MET A 1 -2.63 32.66 33.83
CA MET A 1 -2.68 31.58 32.82
C MET A 1 -1.72 31.97 31.73
N GLU A 2 -0.60 31.29 31.66
CA GLU A 2 0.49 31.57 30.70
C GLU A 2 0.20 30.79 29.42
N PRO A 3 0.19 31.41 28.23
CA PRO A 3 -0.10 30.69 26.99
C PRO A 3 1.08 29.80 26.59
N THR A 4 0.84 28.50 26.55
CA THR A 4 1.81 27.50 26.06
C THR A 4 2.01 27.68 24.56
N THR A 5 3.19 28.15 24.15
CA THR A 5 3.60 28.24 22.75
C THR A 5 3.90 26.85 22.20
N ALA A 6 3.24 26.51 21.09
CA ALA A 6 3.47 25.26 20.38
C ALA A 6 4.89 25.23 19.75
N PRO A 7 5.54 24.06 19.69
CA PRO A 7 6.88 23.93 19.13
C PRO A 7 6.88 24.11 17.60
N THR A 8 7.79 24.95 17.13
CA THR A 8 8.04 25.22 15.70
C THR A 8 8.56 23.96 15.00
N PRO A 9 8.01 23.56 13.84
CA PRO A 9 8.50 22.40 13.09
C PRO A 9 9.88 22.68 12.48
N PRO A 10 10.74 21.65 12.35
CA PRO A 10 12.10 21.82 11.83
C PRO A 10 12.09 22.19 10.34
N THR A 11 12.88 23.21 10.02
CA THR A 11 13.13 23.71 8.67
C THR A 11 13.63 22.59 7.75
N ARG A 12 12.82 22.21 6.74
CA ARG A 12 13.24 21.24 5.71
C ARG A 12 14.37 21.82 4.88
N ARG A 13 15.52 21.13 4.88
CA ARG A 13 16.69 21.50 4.08
C ARG A 13 16.58 20.85 2.70
N HIS A 14 16.16 21.62 1.70
CA HIS A 14 16.24 21.20 0.29
C HIS A 14 17.71 21.02 -0.10
N VAL A 15 18.12 19.76 -0.33
CA VAL A 15 19.43 19.47 -0.93
C VAL A 15 19.29 19.68 -2.43
N LEU A 16 19.72 20.86 -2.88
CA LEU A 16 19.93 21.19 -4.28
C LEU A 16 20.96 20.22 -4.89
N ARG A 17 20.56 19.51 -5.95
CA ARG A 17 21.48 18.82 -6.86
C ARG A 17 22.28 19.87 -7.64
N ALA A 18 23.50 20.13 -7.21
CA ALA A 18 24.51 20.83 -8.00
C ALA A 18 25.14 19.86 -9.01
N GLY A 19 25.36 20.34 -10.23
CA GLY A 19 25.87 19.57 -11.35
C GLY A 19 27.34 19.16 -11.25
N ALA A 20 27.74 18.30 -12.18
CA ALA A 20 29.14 18.11 -12.55
C ALA A 20 29.22 18.09 -14.08
N ALA A 21 29.73 19.19 -14.62
CA ALA A 21 30.23 19.26 -15.99
C ALA A 21 31.77 19.18 -15.94
N GLY A 22 32.31 18.31 -16.79
CA GLY A 22 33.67 18.44 -17.32
C GLY A 22 34.75 17.56 -16.69
N VAL A 23 35.86 17.23 -17.37
CA VAL A 23 36.33 17.37 -18.76
C VAL A 23 37.58 16.43 -18.89
N VAL A 24 37.91 16.01 -20.12
CA VAL A 24 39.21 15.57 -20.69
C VAL A 24 39.85 14.25 -20.24
N GLY A 25 40.32 13.48 -21.23
CA GLY A 25 41.63 12.82 -21.13
C GLY A 25 41.78 11.49 -21.86
N ALA A 26 42.25 11.51 -23.11
CA ALA A 26 42.74 10.34 -23.82
C ALA A 26 44.23 10.06 -23.47
N ALA A 27 44.62 8.79 -23.38
CA ALA A 27 45.75 8.16 -24.11
C ALA A 27 46.49 7.04 -23.33
N ALA A 28 46.83 6.00 -24.11
CA ALA A 28 48.03 5.14 -24.09
C ALA A 28 48.16 3.95 -23.09
N ALA A 29 48.08 2.78 -23.72
CA ALA A 29 48.75 1.49 -23.51
C ALA A 29 49.83 1.34 -22.41
N GLY A 30 49.72 0.23 -21.66
CA GLY A 30 50.80 -0.40 -20.90
C GLY A 30 50.38 -1.81 -20.45
N ALA A 31 51.02 -2.84 -21.01
CA ALA A 31 50.80 -4.24 -20.68
C ALA A 31 51.35 -4.59 -19.29
N GLY A 32 50.58 -5.34 -18.50
CA GLY A 32 51.00 -5.83 -17.19
C GLY A 32 49.82 -6.36 -16.38
N GLY A 33 49.26 -7.50 -16.81
CA GLY A 33 48.11 -8.13 -16.16
C GLY A 33 48.43 -8.65 -14.76
N LEU A 34 47.99 -7.92 -13.75
CA LEU A 34 47.69 -8.46 -12.42
C LEU A 34 46.22 -8.90 -12.42
N PRO A 35 45.85 -10.06 -11.84
CA PRO A 35 44.46 -10.46 -11.78
C PRO A 35 43.69 -9.44 -10.95
N ALA A 36 42.82 -8.69 -11.61
CA ALA A 36 41.83 -7.84 -10.98
C ALA A 36 40.96 -8.74 -10.11
N GLN A 37 41.19 -8.73 -8.81
CA GLN A 37 40.18 -9.14 -7.86
C GLN A 37 38.99 -8.24 -8.13
N THR A 38 37.95 -8.79 -8.75
CA THR A 38 36.65 -8.15 -8.86
C THR A 38 36.17 -7.94 -7.43
N ALA A 39 36.45 -6.75 -6.89
CA ALA A 39 35.75 -6.25 -5.73
C ALA A 39 34.27 -6.29 -6.12
N HIS A 40 33.57 -7.32 -5.63
CA HIS A 40 32.12 -7.29 -5.59
C HIS A 40 31.79 -6.03 -4.80
N ALA A 41 31.39 -4.98 -5.51
CA ALA A 41 30.80 -3.82 -4.89
C ALA A 41 29.61 -4.35 -4.09
N ALA A 42 29.79 -4.44 -2.77
CA ALA A 42 28.66 -4.58 -1.87
C ALA A 42 27.69 -3.46 -2.26
N PRO A 43 26.39 -3.75 -2.47
CA PRO A 43 25.41 -2.71 -2.68
C PRO A 43 25.23 -1.95 -1.36
N ASN A 44 26.20 -1.10 -1.02
CA ASN A 44 26.05 -0.04 -0.04
C ASN A 44 25.24 1.08 -0.69
N GLY A 45 24.00 0.76 -1.01
CA GLY A 45 22.96 1.71 -1.29
C GLY A 45 22.07 1.80 -0.07
N LEU A 46 22.50 2.57 0.95
CA LEU A 46 21.53 3.35 1.70
C LEU A 46 20.95 4.37 0.72
N GLN A 47 20.16 3.90 -0.27
CA GLN A 47 19.34 4.78 -1.08
C GLN A 47 18.48 5.52 -0.07
N SER A 48 18.70 6.82 0.06
CA SER A 48 17.81 7.69 0.81
C SER A 48 16.41 7.36 0.32
N ARG A 49 15.60 6.68 1.14
CA ARG A 49 14.24 6.31 0.73
C ARG A 49 13.56 7.59 0.27
N ILE A 50 13.14 7.60 -0.98
CA ILE A 50 12.47 8.76 -1.57
C ILE A 50 11.10 8.81 -0.92
N TRP A 51 10.82 9.89 -0.20
CA TRP A 51 9.51 10.14 0.38
C TRP A 51 8.91 11.33 -0.35
N VAL A 52 7.77 11.11 -1.00
CA VAL A 52 6.94 12.19 -1.56
C VAL A 52 5.70 12.36 -0.71
N THR A 53 5.16 13.56 -0.69
CA THR A 53 3.99 13.95 0.09
C THR A 53 2.77 14.15 -0.81
N VAL A 54 1.62 13.67 -0.34
CA VAL A 54 0.31 13.84 -0.99
C VAL A 54 -0.63 14.49 0.02
N GLY A 55 -1.22 15.63 -0.31
CA GLY A 55 -2.07 16.37 0.62
C GLY A 55 -2.57 17.70 0.04
N PRO A 56 -3.44 18.42 0.77
CA PRO A 56 -4.08 19.63 0.26
C PRO A 56 -3.17 20.86 0.31
N GLU A 57 -2.06 20.81 1.04
CA GLU A 57 -1.20 21.97 1.26
C GLU A 57 -0.40 22.30 0.00
N SER A 58 -0.19 23.59 -0.27
CA SER A 58 0.56 24.02 -1.46
C SER A 58 2.05 23.62 -1.43
N THR A 59 2.52 23.09 -0.32
CA THR A 59 3.89 22.58 -0.14
C THR A 59 4.02 21.09 -0.39
N ASP A 60 2.91 20.38 -0.61
CA ASP A 60 2.92 18.95 -0.93
C ASP A 60 3.43 18.72 -2.36
N ASP A 61 4.13 17.60 -2.55
CA ASP A 61 4.68 17.24 -3.87
C ASP A 61 3.55 16.92 -4.87
N PHE A 62 2.45 16.34 -4.38
CA PHE A 62 1.23 16.04 -5.14
C PHE A 62 0.01 16.62 -4.42
N GLN A 63 -0.42 17.80 -4.89
CA GLN A 63 -1.49 18.55 -4.25
C GLN A 63 -2.88 18.00 -4.59
N THR A 64 -3.66 17.69 -3.56
CA THR A 64 -5.05 17.20 -3.65
C THR A 64 -6.07 18.33 -3.53
N ASP A 65 -7.25 18.15 -4.13
CA ASP A 65 -8.31 19.16 -4.16
C ASP A 65 -9.58 18.74 -3.40
N GLY A 66 -9.65 17.48 -2.94
CA GLY A 66 -10.78 16.97 -2.19
C GLY A 66 -12.01 16.66 -3.05
N THR A 67 -11.86 16.55 -4.37
CA THR A 67 -12.93 16.09 -5.28
C THR A 67 -12.59 14.73 -5.90
N ASN A 68 -11.41 14.63 -6.51
CA ASN A 68 -10.89 13.36 -7.03
C ASN A 68 -9.38 13.33 -6.83
N ASP A 69 -8.96 12.68 -5.75
CA ASP A 69 -7.55 12.64 -5.35
C ASP A 69 -6.84 11.37 -5.88
N THR A 70 -7.56 10.54 -6.65
CA THR A 70 -7.08 9.28 -7.22
C THR A 70 -5.88 9.52 -8.14
N ALA A 71 -5.97 10.54 -9.00
CA ALA A 71 -4.94 10.82 -9.99
C ALA A 71 -3.63 11.26 -9.33
N GLN A 72 -3.71 12.07 -8.28
CA GLN A 72 -2.59 12.59 -7.52
C GLN A 72 -1.88 11.48 -6.76
N ILE A 73 -2.63 10.61 -6.08
CA ILE A 73 -2.07 9.47 -5.35
C ILE A 73 -1.38 8.50 -6.32
N ASN A 74 -2.02 8.16 -7.45
CA ASN A 74 -1.41 7.26 -8.44
C ASN A 74 -0.19 7.91 -9.14
N ALA A 75 -0.21 9.21 -9.39
CA ALA A 75 0.95 9.94 -9.89
C ALA A 75 2.13 9.93 -8.90
N ALA A 76 1.84 10.04 -7.59
CA ALA A 76 2.86 9.93 -6.54
C ALA A 76 3.46 8.52 -6.47
N ILE A 77 2.62 7.48 -6.55
CA ILE A 77 3.05 6.08 -6.63
C ILE A 77 3.96 5.88 -7.85
N GLN A 78 3.57 6.40 -9.01
CA GLN A 78 4.37 6.32 -10.22
C GLN A 78 5.71 7.03 -10.04
N ALA A 79 5.75 8.27 -9.54
CA ALA A 79 6.98 9.03 -9.38
C ALA A 79 7.98 8.37 -8.42
N VAL A 80 7.49 7.83 -7.29
CA VAL A 80 8.34 7.06 -6.36
C VAL A 80 8.81 5.76 -7.01
N GLY A 81 7.93 5.07 -7.72
CA GLY A 81 8.25 3.85 -8.44
C GLY A 81 9.28 4.05 -9.55
N ASP A 82 9.18 5.14 -10.31
CA ASP A 82 10.13 5.52 -11.37
C ASP A 82 11.50 5.92 -10.79
N SER A 83 11.51 6.32 -9.52
CA SER A 83 12.74 6.59 -8.78
C SER A 83 13.35 5.36 -8.08
N GLY A 84 12.79 4.17 -8.31
CA GLY A 84 13.30 2.90 -7.79
C GLY A 84 12.65 2.43 -6.47
N GLY A 85 11.57 3.08 -6.02
CA GLY A 85 10.86 2.75 -4.79
C GLY A 85 11.02 3.80 -3.68
N GLY A 86 10.33 3.59 -2.56
CA GLY A 86 10.26 4.57 -1.47
C GLY A 86 8.89 4.61 -0.80
N THR A 87 8.51 5.79 -0.29
CA THR A 87 7.25 6.00 0.41
C THR A 87 6.44 7.11 -0.26
N VAL A 88 5.18 6.85 -0.53
CA VAL A 88 4.16 7.87 -0.79
C VAL A 88 3.47 8.15 0.54
N TYR A 89 3.74 9.31 1.12
CA TYR A 89 3.18 9.71 2.41
C TYR A 89 1.93 10.57 2.21
N LEU A 90 0.78 10.05 2.63
CA LEU A 90 -0.48 10.76 2.62
C LEU A 90 -0.57 11.54 3.93
N GLN A 91 -0.66 12.85 3.83
CA GLN A 91 -0.92 13.68 5.00
C GLN A 91 -2.24 13.28 5.68
N PRO A 92 -2.44 13.62 6.97
CA PRO A 92 -3.75 13.52 7.59
C PRO A 92 -4.78 14.34 6.81
N GLY A 93 -5.93 13.74 6.50
CA GLY A 93 -6.95 14.37 5.66
C GLY A 93 -7.98 13.37 5.16
N THR A 94 -9.04 13.89 4.54
CA THR A 94 -10.00 13.07 3.79
C THR A 94 -9.70 13.20 2.31
N TYR A 95 -9.53 12.06 1.65
CA TYR A 95 -9.27 11.95 0.22
C TYR A 95 -10.46 11.29 -0.45
N TYR A 96 -10.95 11.88 -1.53
CA TYR A 96 -12.10 11.37 -2.27
C TYR A 96 -11.62 10.58 -3.48
N ILE A 97 -11.91 9.28 -3.47
CA ILE A 97 -11.37 8.31 -4.41
C ILE A 97 -12.47 7.91 -5.39
N THR A 98 -12.22 8.12 -6.69
CA THR A 98 -13.17 7.81 -7.77
C THR A 98 -12.67 6.68 -8.68
N GLY A 99 -11.53 6.08 -8.36
CA GLY A 99 -10.93 4.96 -9.11
C GLY A 99 -9.89 4.22 -8.27
N THR A 100 -9.41 3.08 -8.77
CA THR A 100 -8.48 2.23 -8.01
C THR A 100 -7.15 2.93 -7.69
N ILE A 101 -6.73 2.85 -6.43
CA ILE A 101 -5.36 3.19 -6.02
C ILE A 101 -4.46 2.00 -6.36
N ASP A 102 -3.65 2.13 -7.40
CA ASP A 102 -2.91 1.02 -7.99
C ASP A 102 -1.43 1.05 -7.62
N ASN A 103 -1.07 0.34 -6.54
CA ASN A 103 0.32 0.14 -6.15
C ASN A 103 0.95 -1.02 -6.94
N ASN A 104 1.20 -0.76 -8.22
CA ASN A 104 1.84 -1.69 -9.16
C ASN A 104 3.36 -1.52 -9.24
N ARG A 105 3.96 -0.74 -8.33
CA ARG A 105 5.38 -0.38 -8.35
C ARG A 105 6.16 -1.12 -7.26
N THR A 106 7.19 -1.84 -7.66
CA THR A 106 8.10 -2.54 -6.74
C THR A 106 8.72 -1.57 -5.73
N GLY A 107 8.70 -1.95 -4.45
CA GLY A 107 9.32 -1.19 -3.36
C GLY A 107 8.61 0.11 -2.98
N VAL A 108 7.38 0.35 -3.47
CA VAL A 108 6.58 1.51 -3.09
C VAL A 108 5.67 1.19 -1.92
N LEU A 109 5.84 1.93 -0.82
CA LEU A 109 4.92 1.92 0.31
C LEU A 109 3.98 3.12 0.23
N VAL A 110 2.68 2.89 0.22
CA VAL A 110 1.70 3.96 0.45
C VAL A 110 1.40 3.99 1.94
N ARG A 111 1.65 5.14 2.59
CA ARG A 111 1.55 5.27 4.04
C ARG A 111 0.78 6.52 4.42
N GLY A 112 -0.18 6.41 5.33
CA GLY A 112 -0.83 7.56 5.95
C GLY A 112 -0.35 7.83 7.37
N ASP A 113 -1.14 8.61 8.10
CA ASP A 113 -1.07 8.74 9.55
C ASP A 113 -2.36 8.13 10.13
N LEU A 114 -2.34 6.86 10.54
CA LEU A 114 -3.46 6.28 11.30
C LEU A 114 -3.16 6.38 12.79
N VAL A 115 -3.77 7.35 13.46
CA VAL A 115 -3.73 7.37 14.93
C VAL A 115 -4.89 6.53 15.46
N THR A 116 -4.56 5.50 16.23
CA THR A 116 -5.50 4.62 16.93
C THR A 116 -6.38 5.34 17.97
N HIS A 117 -6.25 6.66 18.10
CA HIS A 117 -7.10 7.63 18.79
C HIS A 117 -6.89 9.04 18.17
N TYR A 118 -7.96 9.75 17.79
CA TYR A 118 -8.00 11.10 17.14
C TYR A 118 -6.82 12.08 17.38
N PRO A 119 -6.52 13.01 16.44
CA PRO A 119 -7.31 13.41 15.26
C PRO A 119 -6.60 13.27 13.89
N LYS A 120 -5.43 12.64 13.81
CA LYS A 120 -4.70 12.50 12.54
C LYS A 120 -5.04 11.16 11.91
N ILE A 121 -5.84 11.21 10.84
CA ILE A 121 -6.22 10.04 10.04
C ILE A 121 -6.06 10.41 8.57
N SER A 122 -5.36 9.58 7.80
CA SER A 122 -5.44 9.58 6.33
C SER A 122 -6.62 8.69 5.92
N TYR A 123 -7.74 9.32 5.60
CA TYR A 123 -9.02 8.67 5.34
C TYR A 123 -9.32 8.67 3.85
N LEU A 124 -9.30 7.50 3.23
CA LEU A 124 -9.63 7.28 1.83
C LEU A 124 -11.09 6.88 1.72
N LYS A 125 -11.91 7.73 1.12
CA LYS A 125 -13.35 7.53 0.99
C LYS A 125 -13.75 7.34 -0.47
N ALA A 126 -14.56 6.32 -0.76
CA ALA A 126 -15.13 6.13 -2.08
C ALA A 126 -16.07 7.31 -2.43
N ALA A 127 -15.92 7.82 -3.65
CA ALA A 127 -16.72 8.93 -4.19
C ALA A 127 -17.34 8.62 -5.57
N ALA A 128 -17.13 7.40 -6.07
CA ALA A 128 -17.73 6.86 -7.29
C ALA A 128 -17.83 5.34 -7.18
N ASN A 129 -18.56 4.69 -8.09
CA ASN A 129 -18.62 3.24 -8.16
C ASN A 129 -17.49 2.68 -9.04
N PHE A 130 -16.53 2.00 -8.43
CA PHE A 130 -15.40 1.31 -9.06
C PHE A 130 -15.04 0.07 -8.22
N SER A 131 -14.26 -0.86 -8.76
CA SER A 131 -13.76 -1.99 -7.95
C SER A 131 -12.51 -2.57 -8.61
N PRO A 132 -11.44 -2.91 -7.86
CA PRO A 132 -11.31 -2.79 -6.40
C PRO A 132 -10.96 -1.37 -5.94
N PHE A 133 -11.06 -1.09 -4.64
CA PHE A 133 -10.69 0.19 -4.05
C PHE A 133 -9.18 0.45 -4.19
N ALA A 134 -8.38 -0.51 -3.73
CA ALA A 134 -6.93 -0.46 -3.76
C ALA A 134 -6.36 -1.77 -4.29
N ARG A 135 -5.21 -1.69 -4.95
CA ARG A 135 -4.52 -2.85 -5.49
C ARG A 135 -3.03 -2.85 -5.15
N ILE A 136 -2.51 -4.02 -4.80
CA ILE A 136 -1.07 -4.31 -4.78
C ILE A 136 -0.80 -5.36 -5.85
N SER A 137 -0.08 -4.99 -6.92
CA SER A 137 0.25 -5.90 -8.02
C SER A 137 1.76 -6.04 -8.25
N ALA A 138 2.59 -5.28 -7.52
CA ALA A 138 4.03 -5.38 -7.61
C ALA A 138 4.57 -6.67 -6.97
N HIS A 139 5.54 -7.32 -7.63
CA HIS A 139 6.07 -8.61 -7.18
C HIS A 139 7.03 -8.55 -5.97
N ALA A 140 7.38 -7.35 -5.46
CA ALA A 140 8.22 -7.22 -4.28
C ALA A 140 7.97 -5.93 -3.47
N ALA A 141 7.85 -6.10 -2.14
CA ALA A 141 7.93 -5.08 -1.10
C ALA A 141 7.06 -3.82 -1.28
N ALA A 142 5.93 -3.95 -1.97
CA ALA A 142 4.90 -2.92 -2.05
C ALA A 142 3.86 -3.09 -0.94
N GLY A 143 3.11 -2.04 -0.62
CA GLY A 143 2.15 -2.13 0.47
C GLY A 143 1.36 -0.89 0.77
N PHE A 144 0.46 -1.05 1.73
CA PHE A 144 -0.37 -0.03 2.33
C PHE A 144 -0.21 -0.08 3.85
N GLU A 145 0.08 1.06 4.47
CA GLU A 145 0.23 1.18 5.91
C GLU A 145 -0.48 2.40 6.48
N GLU A 146 -1.06 2.28 7.66
CA GLU A 146 -1.55 3.44 8.43
C GLU A 146 -2.63 4.23 7.67
N LEU A 147 -3.61 3.52 7.10
CA LEU A 147 -4.74 4.12 6.36
C LEU A 147 -6.08 3.65 6.91
N TYR A 148 -7.08 4.52 6.79
CA TYR A 148 -8.48 4.13 6.88
C TYR A 148 -9.10 4.18 5.48
N ILE A 149 -9.49 3.02 4.96
CA ILE A 149 -10.13 2.81 3.68
C ILE A 149 -11.63 2.52 3.91
N ASP A 150 -12.48 3.31 3.27
CA ASP A 150 -13.93 3.21 3.39
C ASP A 150 -14.58 3.12 2.01
N GLY A 151 -15.18 1.96 1.73
CA GLY A 151 -15.86 1.66 0.48
C GLY A 151 -17.27 2.24 0.38
N ALA A 152 -17.79 2.93 1.40
CA ALA A 152 -19.10 3.57 1.32
C ALA A 152 -19.08 4.79 0.37
N ILE A 153 -19.86 4.73 -0.71
CA ILE A 153 -20.06 5.84 -1.65
C ILE A 153 -21.17 6.76 -1.12
N ASP A 154 -22.30 6.14 -0.76
CA ASP A 154 -23.43 6.75 -0.06
C ASP A 154 -23.96 5.77 1.01
N GLY A 155 -25.12 6.07 1.61
CA GLY A 155 -25.64 5.30 2.75
C GLY A 155 -25.73 3.79 2.51
N ASP A 156 -26.13 3.38 1.30
CA ASP A 156 -26.41 1.98 0.97
C ASP A 156 -25.57 1.45 -0.21
N THR A 157 -24.83 2.31 -0.92
CA THR A 157 -24.00 1.91 -2.06
C THR A 157 -22.54 1.79 -1.67
N TRP A 158 -22.01 0.57 -1.75
CA TRP A 158 -20.63 0.24 -1.38
C TRP A 158 -19.83 -0.27 -2.58
N ILE A 159 -18.52 -0.10 -2.53
CA ILE A 159 -17.56 -0.72 -3.44
C ILE A 159 -17.54 -2.24 -3.21
N ASP A 160 -17.39 -3.04 -4.27
CA ASP A 160 -17.34 -4.51 -4.13
C ASP A 160 -16.13 -4.97 -3.34
N ASP A 161 -14.92 -4.66 -3.79
CA ASP A 161 -13.70 -5.16 -3.17
C ASP A 161 -12.83 -4.02 -2.62
N GLY A 162 -12.36 -4.18 -1.38
CA GLY A 162 -11.45 -3.23 -0.73
C GLY A 162 -10.03 -3.33 -1.27
N LEU A 163 -9.19 -4.13 -0.61
CA LEU A 163 -7.80 -4.33 -1.02
C LEU A 163 -7.67 -5.64 -1.80
N VAL A 164 -7.31 -5.54 -3.08
CA VAL A 164 -6.98 -6.70 -3.91
C VAL A 164 -5.48 -6.84 -4.09
N ILE A 165 -4.95 -8.04 -3.85
CA ILE A 165 -3.52 -8.32 -4.01
C ILE A 165 -3.34 -9.32 -5.16
N GLY A 166 -2.59 -8.94 -6.19
CA GLY A 166 -2.36 -9.75 -7.39
C GLY A 166 -2.17 -8.91 -8.65
N ASP A 167 -1.66 -9.54 -9.72
CA ASP A 167 -1.57 -8.96 -11.06
C ASP A 167 -2.94 -9.06 -11.79
N PRO A 168 -3.56 -7.94 -12.24
CA PRO A 168 -4.83 -7.96 -12.96
C PRO A 168 -4.77 -8.55 -14.36
N ASN A 169 -3.58 -8.67 -14.95
CA ASN A 169 -3.38 -9.25 -16.27
C ASN A 169 -2.37 -10.36 -16.18
N PRO A 170 -2.65 -11.39 -15.37
CA PRO A 170 -1.59 -12.31 -15.06
C PRO A 170 -1.29 -13.16 -16.31
N GLY A 171 0.00 -13.28 -16.62
CA GLY A 171 0.45 -14.17 -17.69
C GLY A 171 0.10 -15.64 -17.41
N PRO A 172 0.40 -16.57 -18.33
CA PRO A 172 0.14 -18.00 -18.16
C PRO A 172 0.86 -18.64 -16.96
N SER A 173 1.89 -17.96 -16.43
CA SER A 173 2.61 -18.32 -15.21
C SER A 173 2.69 -17.08 -14.30
N PRO A 174 1.59 -16.72 -13.65
CA PRO A 174 1.54 -15.57 -12.73
C PRO A 174 2.65 -15.63 -11.69
N LEU A 175 3.37 -14.53 -11.54
CA LEU A 175 4.18 -14.34 -10.36
C LEU A 175 3.26 -13.87 -9.23
N LYS A 176 3.10 -14.70 -8.20
CA LYS A 176 2.40 -14.29 -6.98
C LYS A 176 3.05 -13.05 -6.39
N VAL A 177 2.24 -12.14 -5.84
CA VAL A 177 2.75 -11.04 -5.03
C VAL A 177 3.30 -11.60 -3.72
N LYS A 178 4.60 -11.44 -3.47
CA LYS A 178 5.25 -11.99 -2.27
C LYS A 178 5.57 -10.89 -1.26
N ASN A 179 5.33 -11.20 0.01
CA ASN A 179 5.61 -10.30 1.14
C ASN A 179 5.07 -8.86 0.96
N PRO A 180 3.80 -8.66 0.52
CA PRO A 180 3.20 -7.34 0.54
C PRO A 180 3.11 -6.84 1.98
N ARG A 181 3.34 -5.53 2.17
CA ARG A 181 3.25 -4.89 3.48
C ARG A 181 1.83 -4.40 3.69
N VAL A 182 1.12 -4.99 4.64
CA VAL A 182 -0.26 -4.62 4.98
C VAL A 182 -0.35 -4.47 6.49
N ARG A 183 -0.29 -3.23 6.98
CA ARG A 183 -0.15 -2.96 8.41
C ARG A 183 -0.96 -1.75 8.87
N ASN A 184 -1.52 -1.82 10.09
CA ASN A 184 -2.25 -0.72 10.71
C ASN A 184 -3.32 -0.18 9.76
N LEU A 185 -4.09 -1.06 9.15
CA LEU A 185 -5.15 -0.68 8.21
C LEU A 185 -6.51 -0.81 8.88
N ARG A 186 -7.42 0.10 8.53
CA ARG A 186 -8.85 -0.07 8.77
C ARG A 186 -9.55 -0.10 7.41
N ILE A 187 -10.33 -1.15 7.16
CA ILE A 187 -10.99 -1.41 5.87
C ILE A 187 -12.46 -1.68 6.17
N GLU A 188 -13.38 -0.81 5.77
CA GLU A 188 -14.81 -0.95 6.05
C GLU A 188 -15.72 -0.65 4.85
N HIS A 189 -16.93 -1.22 4.90
CA HIS A 189 -18.04 -0.97 3.96
C HIS A 189 -17.77 -1.45 2.54
N PHE A 190 -17.72 -2.77 2.36
CA PHE A 190 -17.52 -3.40 1.05
C PHE A 190 -18.63 -4.43 0.76
N SER A 191 -19.28 -4.38 -0.40
CA SER A 191 -20.37 -5.31 -0.74
C SER A 191 -19.88 -6.75 -0.94
N ASN A 192 -18.59 -6.94 -1.25
CA ASN A 192 -17.95 -8.25 -1.40
C ASN A 192 -16.80 -8.43 -0.40
N ARG A 193 -15.55 -8.17 -0.77
CA ARG A 193 -14.37 -8.55 0.04
C ARG A 193 -13.69 -7.34 0.68
N GLY A 194 -13.31 -7.45 1.95
CA GLY A 194 -12.42 -6.48 2.59
C GLY A 194 -11.00 -6.57 2.02
N ILE A 195 -10.40 -7.76 2.10
CA ILE A 195 -9.13 -8.09 1.45
C ILE A 195 -9.31 -9.35 0.62
N GLY A 196 -8.82 -9.36 -0.61
CA GLY A 196 -8.96 -10.50 -1.51
C GLY A 196 -7.78 -10.68 -2.45
N GLY A 197 -7.72 -11.87 -3.04
CA GLY A 197 -6.89 -12.12 -4.20
C GLY A 197 -7.59 -11.72 -5.49
N ILE A 198 -6.85 -11.68 -6.59
CA ILE A 198 -7.47 -11.64 -7.92
C ILE A 198 -8.08 -13.00 -8.19
N ILE A 199 -9.40 -13.01 -8.42
CA ILE A 199 -10.11 -14.20 -8.87
C ILE A 199 -9.98 -14.22 -10.38
N ASP A 200 -9.04 -15.00 -10.91
CA ASP A 200 -9.15 -15.42 -12.30
C ASP A 200 -10.24 -16.50 -12.37
N PRO A 201 -11.32 -16.29 -13.15
CA PRO A 201 -12.35 -17.30 -13.35
C PRO A 201 -11.82 -18.60 -13.98
N ASN A 202 -10.61 -18.60 -14.56
CA ASN A 202 -9.96 -19.77 -15.15
C ASN A 202 -8.99 -20.50 -14.21
N ASP A 203 -9.24 -20.42 -12.90
CA ASP A 203 -8.68 -21.30 -11.88
C ASP A 203 -7.20 -21.00 -11.55
N TYR A 204 -7.00 -20.16 -10.53
CA TYR A 204 -5.72 -19.99 -9.84
C TYR A 204 -5.67 -20.91 -8.62
N PRO A 205 -5.20 -22.17 -8.75
CA PRO A 205 -5.20 -23.10 -7.63
C PRO A 205 -4.24 -22.69 -6.50
N SER A 206 -3.34 -21.72 -6.74
CA SER A 206 -2.31 -21.31 -5.78
C SER A 206 -2.45 -19.88 -5.23
N GLY A 207 -3.50 -19.17 -5.63
CA GLY A 207 -3.79 -17.80 -5.22
C GLY A 207 -2.88 -16.73 -5.81
N SER A 208 -3.26 -15.47 -5.62
CA SER A 208 -2.62 -14.31 -6.26
C SER A 208 -1.51 -13.65 -5.42
N PHE A 209 -1.39 -14.05 -4.16
CA PHE A 209 -0.36 -13.56 -3.23
C PHE A 209 0.20 -14.71 -2.39
N ASP A 210 1.35 -14.52 -1.76
CA ASP A 210 2.02 -15.50 -0.89
C ASP A 210 2.85 -14.81 0.19
N ASP A 211 3.13 -15.56 1.26
CA ASP A 211 3.97 -15.12 2.37
C ASP A 211 3.52 -13.76 2.95
N VAL A 212 2.20 -13.59 3.11
CA VAL A 212 1.63 -12.30 3.56
C VAL A 212 1.54 -12.25 5.07
N THR A 213 2.03 -11.16 5.67
CA THR A 213 1.75 -10.81 7.06
C THR A 213 0.82 -9.60 7.11
N PHE A 214 -0.36 -9.79 7.70
CA PHE A 214 -1.29 -8.72 8.05
C PHE A 214 -1.05 -8.31 9.51
N GLU A 215 -0.55 -7.10 9.76
CA GLU A 215 -0.22 -6.61 11.11
C GLU A 215 -1.22 -5.53 11.56
N ASP A 216 -1.96 -5.77 12.65
CA ASP A 216 -3.00 -4.85 13.18
C ASP A 216 -3.98 -4.33 12.12
N VAL A 217 -4.50 -5.25 11.31
CA VAL A 217 -5.50 -4.95 10.28
C VAL A 217 -6.91 -5.13 10.84
N ARG A 218 -7.75 -4.10 10.67
CA ARG A 218 -9.16 -4.08 11.07
C ARG A 218 -10.04 -4.13 9.83
N ILE A 219 -10.94 -5.09 9.77
CA ILE A 219 -11.85 -5.30 8.64
C ILE A 219 -13.28 -5.35 9.19
N GLY A 220 -14.14 -4.51 8.63
CA GLY A 220 -15.49 -4.26 9.11
C GLY A 220 -16.51 -4.22 7.98
N HIS A 221 -17.77 -4.55 8.27
CA HIS A 221 -18.91 -4.23 7.39
C HIS A 221 -18.72 -4.71 5.94
N CYS A 222 -18.62 -6.03 5.76
CA CYS A 222 -18.35 -6.61 4.45
C CYS A 222 -19.01 -7.98 4.23
N HIS A 223 -19.02 -8.52 3.01
CA HIS A 223 -19.46 -9.91 2.83
C HIS A 223 -18.39 -10.88 3.32
N ILE A 224 -17.16 -10.76 2.82
CA ILE A 224 -16.00 -11.58 3.20
C ILE A 224 -14.90 -10.68 3.76
N GLY A 225 -14.47 -10.91 5.01
CA GLY A 225 -13.38 -10.14 5.64
C GLY A 225 -12.08 -10.29 4.86
N VAL A 226 -11.55 -11.51 4.83
CA VAL A 226 -10.41 -11.85 3.98
C VAL A 226 -10.70 -13.10 3.16
N GLU A 227 -10.57 -12.97 1.84
CA GLU A 227 -10.51 -14.11 0.95
C GLU A 227 -9.06 -14.40 0.59
N ASN A 228 -8.64 -15.64 0.85
CA ASN A 228 -7.29 -16.07 0.57
C ASN A 228 -7.27 -17.46 -0.05
N THR A 229 -6.56 -17.57 -1.17
CA THR A 229 -6.34 -18.83 -1.90
C THR A 229 -4.85 -19.21 -1.90
N SER A 230 -4.07 -18.62 -1.01
CA SER A 230 -2.62 -18.75 -0.91
C SER A 230 -2.15 -19.90 -0.02
N THR A 231 -0.86 -20.16 -0.06
CA THR A 231 -0.15 -21.17 0.71
C THR A 231 0.21 -20.69 2.12
N LEU A 232 0.66 -19.45 2.32
CA LEU A 232 1.06 -18.96 3.66
C LEU A 232 0.54 -17.56 3.97
N THR A 233 -0.20 -17.43 5.06
CA THR A 233 -0.69 -16.13 5.53
C THR A 233 -0.74 -16.06 7.05
N LEU A 234 -0.17 -14.99 7.59
CA LEU A 234 -0.11 -14.69 9.02
C LEU A 234 -0.93 -13.44 9.32
N PHE A 235 -1.87 -13.55 10.25
CA PHE A 235 -2.52 -12.41 10.89
C PHE A 235 -1.91 -12.19 12.26
N GLN A 236 -1.35 -11.01 12.48
CA GLN A 236 -0.72 -10.61 13.73
C GLN A 236 -1.43 -9.38 14.30
N GLY A 237 -2.33 -9.62 15.25
CA GLY A 237 -3.24 -8.60 15.80
C GLY A 237 -4.46 -8.39 14.90
N GLY A 238 -5.12 -7.25 15.09
CA GLY A 238 -6.26 -6.83 14.28
C GLY A 238 -7.61 -7.34 14.74
N VAL A 239 -8.65 -6.88 14.04
CA VAL A 239 -10.06 -7.20 14.32
C VAL A 239 -10.77 -7.52 13.02
N ILE A 240 -11.39 -8.69 12.92
CA ILE A 240 -12.29 -9.02 11.80
C ILE A 240 -13.70 -9.05 12.36
N GLY A 241 -14.52 -8.10 11.93
CA GLY A 241 -15.81 -7.83 12.54
C GLY A 241 -16.90 -7.47 11.55
N ALA A 242 -18.15 -7.72 11.91
CA ALA A 242 -19.32 -7.26 11.14
C ALA A 242 -19.26 -7.64 9.64
N CYS A 243 -18.58 -8.72 9.28
CA CYS A 243 -18.64 -9.32 7.97
C CYS A 243 -19.45 -10.62 8.01
N HIS A 244 -20.08 -11.00 6.89
CA HIS A 244 -20.87 -12.23 6.82
C HIS A 244 -19.99 -13.48 6.98
N ILE A 245 -18.82 -13.47 6.33
CA ILE A 245 -17.78 -14.48 6.42
C ILE A 245 -16.51 -13.77 6.90
N GLY A 246 -15.96 -14.16 8.05
CA GLY A 246 -14.74 -13.54 8.56
C GLY A 246 -13.53 -13.80 7.65
N VAL A 247 -13.22 -15.08 7.43
CA VAL A 247 -12.16 -15.50 6.50
C VAL A 247 -12.68 -16.63 5.61
N ALA A 248 -12.58 -16.43 4.30
CA ALA A 248 -12.81 -17.45 3.29
C ALA A 248 -11.45 -17.92 2.77
N ALA A 249 -11.01 -19.09 3.22
CA ALA A 249 -9.71 -19.65 2.86
C ALA A 249 -9.87 -20.90 1.99
N ARG A 250 -9.19 -20.94 0.83
CA ARG A 250 -8.86 -22.18 0.11
C ARG A 250 -7.35 -22.40 0.18
N ASN A 251 -6.83 -22.43 1.40
CA ASN A 251 -5.39 -22.50 1.60
C ASN A 251 -4.89 -23.93 1.35
N ALA A 252 -3.94 -24.07 0.44
CA ALA A 252 -3.27 -25.34 0.20
C ALA A 252 -2.20 -25.68 1.26
N SER A 253 -1.81 -24.72 2.13
CA SER A 253 -0.78 -24.98 3.16
C SER A 253 -1.15 -24.52 4.58
N ALA A 254 -1.23 -23.21 4.90
CA ALA A 254 -1.61 -22.76 6.25
C ALA A 254 -2.07 -21.29 6.33
N ALA A 255 -3.00 -21.00 7.26
CA ALA A 255 -3.21 -19.65 7.79
C ALA A 255 -3.02 -19.65 9.31
N THR A 256 -2.29 -18.65 9.81
CA THR A 256 -1.98 -18.48 11.23
C THR A 256 -2.60 -17.19 11.74
N PHE A 257 -3.26 -17.24 12.90
CA PHE A 257 -3.86 -16.08 13.54
C PHE A 257 -3.25 -15.92 14.94
N VAL A 258 -2.66 -14.76 15.23
CA VAL A 258 -1.99 -14.45 16.49
C VAL A 258 -2.55 -13.15 17.04
N GLY A 259 -3.30 -13.19 18.14
CA GLY A 259 -3.88 -11.99 18.73
C GLY A 259 -5.00 -11.33 17.90
N THR A 260 -5.53 -12.02 16.89
CA THR A 260 -6.65 -11.54 16.06
C THR A 260 -7.97 -11.77 16.78
N VAL A 261 -8.80 -10.73 16.85
CA VAL A 261 -10.12 -10.79 17.47
C VAL A 261 -11.21 -10.92 16.40
N TRP A 262 -12.16 -11.82 16.63
CA TRP A 262 -13.33 -11.99 15.79
C TRP A 262 -14.56 -11.43 16.49
N THR A 263 -15.36 -10.64 15.78
CA THR A 263 -16.64 -10.17 16.32
C THR A 263 -17.76 -10.39 15.31
N SER A 264 -18.77 -11.15 15.72
CA SER A 264 -20.03 -11.17 15.00
C SER A 264 -20.87 -9.99 15.46
N ARG A 265 -21.22 -9.11 14.53
CA ARG A 265 -22.45 -8.33 14.64
C ARG A 265 -23.39 -8.91 13.61
N GLY A 266 -24.45 -9.58 14.07
CA GLY A 266 -25.56 -9.90 13.19
C GLY A 266 -26.10 -8.58 12.66
N ARG A 267 -25.93 -8.34 11.36
CA ARG A 267 -26.65 -7.24 10.69
C ARG A 267 -28.07 -7.76 10.47
N GLU A 268 -29.02 -7.26 11.24
CA GLU A 268 -30.43 -7.46 10.97
C GLU A 268 -30.76 -6.65 9.70
N GLY A 269 -30.92 -7.34 8.56
CA GLY A 269 -31.34 -6.74 7.29
C GLY A 269 -30.19 -6.52 6.30
N TRP A 270 -30.07 -7.46 5.36
CA TRP A 270 -29.47 -7.27 4.03
C TRP A 270 -30.56 -7.56 3.00
#